data_AF-W6RHG7-F1
#
_entry.id   AF-W6RHG7-F1
#
_cell.length_a   1.000
_cell.length_b   1.000
_cell.length_c   1.000
_cell.angle_alpha   90.00
_cell.angle_beta   90.00
_cell.angle_gamma   90.00
#
_symmetry.space_group_name_H-M   'P 1'
#
loop_
_entity.id
_entity.type
_entity.pdbx_description
1 polymer ?
#
loop_
_entity_poly.entity_id
_entity_poly.type
_entity_poly.pdbx_seq_one_letter_code
_entity_poly.pdbx_strand_id
1 'polypeptide(L)'
;MAEWKIVVKDRYPAYLDWERYERIQIMLSDNHAEYKRNQTRGAPRDGAAVLQGIVWCGRCGHKMGVEYKNGNRYVCNFLARSQGGALCQHLPADPIDACVVEAFFAAVNPAELAELMLAKDARQQADEAFDRAEEQQIKRLRYQALLAERQYDRVDPDNRLIAAELERRWEGALRELRQAEDAFERRRAMQNQSDDLTPAEQNDFIAAGSQLPEFWQRSDIEWGRKKTLLRSLIDKVILQRVVRDRITIRIVWRGGDVTEREVEPRVHALSALSRGAEMEVRLLELAHQGLDDTAIAATLTEEGFRSPRRSYVPVRTVQVVRQRHRVLRQSTPTRSHHLPGWLTVSELAAVADVSRSWIRHRIRNGVISIHQNALHKRVLFPDAAATIAAIQELKSGVRQHLDFTQSATE
;
A
#
# COMPACT_ATOMS: atom_id res chain seq x y z
N MET A 1 -9.05 5.42 38.42
CA MET A 1 -7.93 5.87 39.31
C MET A 1 -7.99 7.33 39.72
N ALA A 2 -8.76 8.20 39.04
CA ALA A 2 -8.90 9.61 39.41
C ALA A 2 -9.44 9.88 40.83
N GLU A 3 -10.00 8.87 41.49
CA GLU A 3 -10.55 8.96 42.85
C GLU A 3 -9.51 8.71 43.97
N TRP A 4 -8.30 8.23 43.65
CA TRP A 4 -7.29 7.87 44.65
C TRP A 4 -6.12 8.86 44.66
N LYS A 5 -5.79 9.42 45.83
CA LYS A 5 -4.72 10.43 46.00
C LYS A 5 -3.31 9.83 46.04
N ILE A 6 -3.17 8.57 46.46
CA ILE A 6 -1.90 7.87 46.59
C ILE A 6 -2.10 6.43 46.12
N VAL A 7 -1.18 5.92 45.31
CA VAL A 7 -1.14 4.52 44.87
C VAL A 7 0.20 3.92 45.31
N VAL A 8 0.14 2.91 46.17
CA VAL A 8 1.32 2.15 46.60
C VAL A 8 1.34 0.84 45.81
N LYS A 9 2.33 0.70 44.92
CA LYS A 9 2.51 -0.49 44.08
C LYS A 9 3.10 -1.64 44.90
N ASP A 10 2.82 -2.87 44.48
CA ASP A 10 3.46 -4.11 44.95
C ASP A 10 3.43 -4.34 46.48
N ARG A 11 2.45 -3.77 47.19
CA ARG A 11 2.31 -3.93 48.64
C ARG A 11 1.83 -5.33 49.05
N TYR A 12 1.09 -6.00 48.17
CA TYR A 12 0.54 -7.34 48.38
C TYR A 12 0.79 -8.20 47.14
N PRO A 13 0.90 -9.53 47.29
CA PRO A 13 0.95 -10.44 46.14
C PRO A 13 -0.26 -10.22 45.24
N ALA A 14 -0.02 -9.85 43.98
CA ALA A 14 -1.07 -9.60 42.99
C ALA A 14 -1.13 -10.75 41.98
N TYR A 15 -2.33 -11.02 41.45
CA TYR A 15 -2.52 -11.97 40.35
C TYR A 15 -1.88 -11.51 39.04
N LEU A 16 -1.74 -10.20 38.87
CA LEU A 16 -1.07 -9.54 37.76
C LEU A 16 -0.14 -8.48 38.36
N ASP A 17 1.10 -8.46 37.94
CA ASP A 17 2.03 -7.38 38.28
C ASP A 17 1.54 -6.05 37.70
N TRP A 18 2.04 -4.95 38.28
CA TRP A 18 1.61 -3.61 37.91
C TRP A 18 1.90 -3.27 36.44
N GLU A 19 3.05 -3.71 35.93
CA GLU A 19 3.50 -3.43 34.57
C GLU A 19 2.58 -4.11 33.54
N ARG A 20 2.22 -5.37 33.78
CA ARG A 20 1.28 -6.14 32.96
C ARG A 20 -0.12 -5.53 33.01
N TYR A 21 -0.56 -5.06 34.17
CA TYR A 21 -1.81 -4.31 34.28
C TYR A 21 -1.80 -3.05 33.41
N GLU A 22 -0.75 -2.23 33.48
CA GLU A 22 -0.60 -1.01 32.67
C GLU A 22 -0.59 -1.32 31.17
N ARG A 23 0.15 -2.35 30.74
CA ARG A 23 0.16 -2.81 29.33
C ARG A 23 -1.24 -3.22 28.87
N ILE A 24 -2.00 -3.94 29.68
CA ILE A 24 -3.38 -4.32 29.37
C ILE A 24 -4.29 -3.09 29.29
N GLN A 25 -4.18 -2.12 30.20
CA GLN A 25 -4.97 -0.90 30.15
C GLN A 25 -4.72 -0.09 28.87
N ILE A 26 -3.44 0.05 28.47
CA ILE A 26 -3.06 0.71 27.21
C ILE A 26 -3.69 -0.04 26.03
N MET A 27 -3.55 -1.37 25.97
CA MET A 27 -4.12 -2.19 24.90
C MET A 27 -5.64 -2.04 24.81
N LEU A 28 -6.36 -2.08 25.94
CA LEU A 28 -7.81 -1.91 25.99
C LEU A 28 -8.21 -0.52 25.50
N SER A 29 -7.48 0.52 25.90
CA SER A 29 -7.73 1.90 25.46
C SER A 29 -7.54 2.08 23.95
N ASP A 30 -6.49 1.51 23.36
CA ASP A 30 -6.24 1.60 21.92
C ASP A 30 -7.25 0.74 21.12
N ASN A 31 -7.65 -0.40 21.66
CA ASN A 31 -8.67 -1.26 21.06
C ASN A 31 -10.08 -0.66 21.13
N HIS A 32 -10.34 0.25 22.07
CA HIS A 32 -11.64 0.86 22.27
C HIS A 32 -12.01 1.73 21.07
N ALA A 33 -12.93 1.25 20.24
CA ALA A 33 -13.33 1.90 19.00
C ALA A 33 -14.42 2.96 19.25
N GLU A 34 -14.05 4.12 19.78
CA GLU A 34 -14.98 5.26 19.89
C GLU A 34 -15.12 5.98 18.56
N TYR A 35 -16.16 5.63 17.79
CA TYR A 35 -16.44 6.22 16.48
C TYR A 35 -16.71 7.75 16.48
N LYS A 36 -16.92 8.38 17.63
CA LYS A 36 -17.42 9.77 17.72
C LYS A 36 -16.45 10.79 18.31
N ARG A 37 -15.44 10.40 19.09
CA ARG A 37 -14.62 11.39 19.82
C ARG A 37 -13.13 11.07 19.93
N ASN A 38 -12.75 9.80 20.09
CA ASN A 38 -11.35 9.46 20.25
C ASN A 38 -10.72 8.84 19.00
N GLN A 39 -9.51 9.32 18.76
CA GLN A 39 -8.61 9.02 17.65
C GLN A 39 -7.94 7.64 17.78
N THR A 40 -8.45 6.76 18.64
CA THR A 40 -7.86 5.44 18.95
C THR A 40 -7.89 4.54 17.73
N ARG A 41 -6.93 3.61 17.61
CA ARG A 41 -6.78 2.81 16.39
C ARG A 41 -7.92 1.80 16.23
N GLY A 42 -8.46 1.32 17.34
CA GLY A 42 -9.48 0.28 17.42
C GLY A 42 -8.90 -1.10 17.13
N ALA A 43 -9.53 -2.17 17.60
CA ALA A 43 -9.01 -3.53 17.43
C ALA A 43 -8.69 -3.89 15.95
N PRO A 44 -7.54 -4.54 15.66
CA PRO A 44 -7.27 -5.13 14.36
C PRO A 44 -8.29 -6.25 14.06
N ARG A 45 -9.16 -6.04 13.06
CA ARG A 45 -10.19 -7.02 12.64
C ARG A 45 -9.79 -7.76 11.36
N ASP A 46 -10.50 -8.81 10.98
CA ASP A 46 -10.13 -9.66 9.84
C ASP A 46 -10.54 -9.17 8.43
N GLY A 47 -10.82 -7.87 8.27
CA GLY A 47 -11.12 -7.32 6.95
C GLY A 47 -9.87 -7.09 6.07
N ALA A 48 -10.00 -7.19 4.75
CA ALA A 48 -8.88 -7.15 3.80
C ALA A 48 -8.09 -5.82 3.75
N ALA A 49 -8.70 -4.70 4.14
CA ALA A 49 -8.03 -3.39 4.17
C ALA A 49 -7.03 -3.30 5.34
N VAL A 50 -5.73 -3.41 5.07
CA VAL A 50 -4.69 -3.61 6.10
C VAL A 50 -4.36 -2.35 6.89
N LEU A 51 -4.67 -1.17 6.37
CA LEU A 51 -4.46 0.09 7.10
C LEU A 51 -5.67 0.48 7.95
N GLN A 52 -6.69 -0.38 8.06
CA GLN A 52 -7.87 -0.11 8.89
C GLN A 52 -7.45 0.37 10.28
N GLY A 53 -8.00 1.50 10.71
CA GLY A 53 -7.78 2.04 12.04
C GLY A 53 -6.57 2.97 12.18
N ILE A 54 -5.70 3.07 11.16
CA ILE A 54 -4.56 4.00 11.14
C ILE A 54 -4.58 4.97 9.95
N VAL A 55 -5.63 4.96 9.13
CA VAL A 55 -5.79 5.90 8.00
C VAL A 55 -6.47 7.20 8.42
N TRP A 56 -5.92 8.31 7.92
CA TRP A 56 -6.36 9.68 8.18
C TRP A 56 -6.55 10.46 6.88
N CYS A 57 -7.55 11.32 6.87
CA CYS A 57 -7.85 12.19 5.74
C CYS A 57 -6.93 13.42 5.77
N GLY A 58 -6.05 13.57 4.78
CA GLY A 58 -5.19 14.75 4.64
C GLY A 58 -5.94 16.04 4.31
N ARG A 59 -7.20 15.97 3.91
CA ARG A 59 -8.03 17.15 3.61
C ARG A 59 -8.71 17.75 4.83
N CYS A 60 -9.24 16.93 5.73
CA CYS A 60 -10.01 17.39 6.89
C CYS A 60 -9.42 16.95 8.24
N GLY A 61 -8.33 16.18 8.25
CA GLY A 61 -7.67 15.72 9.49
C GLY A 61 -8.43 14.65 10.27
N HIS A 62 -9.51 14.08 9.72
CA HIS A 62 -10.30 13.07 10.42
C HIS A 62 -9.92 11.65 10.00
N LYS A 63 -10.04 10.72 10.96
CA LYS A 63 -9.84 9.29 10.72
C LYS A 63 -10.80 8.76 9.66
N MET A 64 -10.29 7.92 8.77
CA MET A 64 -11.07 7.31 7.69
C MET A 64 -11.61 5.94 8.09
N GLY A 65 -12.82 5.63 7.63
CA GLY A 65 -13.42 4.31 7.73
C GLY A 65 -13.08 3.42 6.54
N VAL A 66 -13.51 2.17 6.61
CA VAL A 66 -13.40 1.20 5.51
C VAL A 66 -14.77 0.83 4.99
N GLU A 67 -14.91 0.70 3.68
CA GLU A 67 -16.09 0.19 3.00
C GLU A 67 -15.70 -0.97 2.06
N TYR A 68 -16.50 -2.04 2.03
CA TYR A 68 -16.23 -3.28 1.28
C TYR A 68 -17.20 -3.54 0.10
N LYS A 69 -18.11 -2.62 -0.23
CA LYS A 69 -19.23 -2.89 -1.15
C LYS A 69 -18.80 -3.21 -2.58
N ASN A 70 -17.90 -2.41 -3.16
CA ASN A 70 -17.45 -2.51 -4.56
C ASN A 70 -15.92 -2.55 -4.59
N GLY A 71 -15.36 -3.52 -3.85
CA GLY A 71 -13.94 -3.59 -3.49
C GLY A 71 -13.62 -2.83 -2.21
N ASN A 72 -12.36 -2.90 -1.80
CA ASN A 72 -11.88 -2.28 -0.56
C ASN A 72 -11.69 -0.77 -0.76
N ARG A 73 -12.29 0.05 0.10
CA ARG A 73 -12.25 1.52 0.01
C ARG A 73 -11.94 2.14 1.36
N TYR A 74 -11.14 3.20 1.34
CA TYR A 74 -11.01 4.15 2.45
C TYR A 74 -11.95 5.31 2.25
N VAL A 75 -12.81 5.57 3.23
CA VAL A 75 -13.86 6.58 3.14
C VAL A 75 -13.75 7.57 4.29
N CYS A 76 -13.62 8.85 3.95
CA CYS A 76 -13.78 9.93 4.90
C CYS A 76 -15.24 10.42 4.85
N ASN A 77 -16.05 9.94 5.79
CA ASN A 77 -17.48 10.28 5.91
C ASN A 77 -17.79 11.18 7.10
N PHE A 78 -16.78 11.72 7.79
CA PHE A 78 -16.99 12.53 8.99
C PHE A 78 -17.93 13.71 8.73
N LEU A 79 -17.62 14.57 7.75
CA LEU A 79 -18.44 15.71 7.38
C LEU A 79 -19.86 15.31 6.93
N ALA A 80 -19.99 14.19 6.22
CA ALA A 80 -21.29 13.67 5.84
C ALA A 80 -22.15 13.26 7.05
N ARG A 81 -21.52 12.65 8.08
CA ARG A 81 -22.21 12.22 9.31
C ARG A 81 -22.49 13.36 10.28
N SER A 82 -21.60 14.35 10.36
CA SER A 82 -21.72 15.45 11.31
C SER A 82 -22.50 16.65 10.77
N GLN A 83 -22.44 16.90 9.46
CA GLN A 83 -23.01 18.09 8.82
C GLN A 83 -24.01 17.76 7.70
N GLY A 84 -24.31 16.49 7.43
CA GLY A 84 -25.25 16.08 6.38
C GLY A 84 -24.77 16.36 4.95
N GLY A 85 -23.48 16.67 4.76
CA GLY A 85 -22.89 16.98 3.45
C GLY A 85 -22.47 15.76 2.63
N ALA A 86 -21.80 16.01 1.51
CA ALA A 86 -21.17 14.97 0.69
C ALA A 86 -19.97 14.31 1.40
N LEU A 87 -19.57 13.12 0.93
CA LEU A 87 -18.35 12.46 1.41
C LEU A 87 -17.11 13.33 1.12
N CYS A 88 -16.21 13.44 2.11
CA CYS A 88 -15.00 14.26 1.97
C CYS A 88 -14.00 13.62 0.99
N GLN A 89 -13.72 12.32 1.16
CA GLN A 89 -12.86 11.54 0.28
C GLN A 89 -13.35 10.08 0.18
N HIS A 90 -13.22 9.50 -1.01
CA HIS A 90 -13.49 8.08 -1.30
C HIS A 90 -12.37 7.50 -2.16
N LEU A 91 -11.53 6.64 -1.56
CA LEU A 91 -10.24 6.23 -2.13
C LEU A 91 -10.19 4.69 -2.29
N PRO A 92 -9.60 4.15 -3.37
CA PRO A 92 -9.31 2.71 -3.48
C PRO A 92 -8.29 2.30 -2.41
N ALA A 93 -8.58 1.25 -1.64
CA ALA A 93 -7.66 0.76 -0.61
C ALA A 93 -6.53 -0.08 -1.20
N ASP A 94 -6.81 -1.03 -2.09
CA ASP A 94 -5.82 -2.01 -2.58
C ASP A 94 -4.49 -1.41 -3.09
N PRO A 95 -4.46 -0.37 -3.96
CA PRO A 95 -3.18 0.17 -4.42
C PRO A 95 -2.49 1.03 -3.36
N ILE A 96 -3.23 1.55 -2.38
CA ILE A 96 -2.68 2.29 -1.24
C ILE A 96 -2.04 1.30 -0.27
N ASP A 97 -2.74 0.22 0.05
CA ASP A 97 -2.28 -0.85 0.91
C ASP A 97 -1.00 -1.48 0.36
N ALA A 98 -0.97 -1.80 -0.94
CA ALA A 98 0.22 -2.32 -1.60
C ALA A 98 1.43 -1.38 -1.45
N CYS A 99 1.24 -0.09 -1.72
CA CYS A 99 2.32 0.91 -1.61
C CYS A 99 2.84 1.07 -0.18
N VAL A 100 1.96 1.06 0.83
CA VAL A 100 2.37 1.15 2.24
C VAL A 100 3.05 -0.13 2.71
N VAL A 101 2.58 -1.30 2.26
CA VAL A 101 3.22 -2.59 2.57
C VAL A 101 4.61 -2.67 1.95
N GLU A 102 4.79 -2.21 0.71
CA GLU A 102 6.12 -2.11 0.08
C GLU A 102 7.05 -1.17 0.87
N ALA A 103 6.56 0.00 1.30
CA ALA A 103 7.34 0.92 2.13
C ALA A 103 7.68 0.30 3.51
N PHE A 104 6.77 -0.46 4.09
CA PHE A 104 7.01 -1.21 5.32
C PHE A 104 8.11 -2.26 5.15
N PHE A 105 8.10 -3.04 4.07
CA PHE A 105 9.18 -4.01 3.82
C PHE A 105 10.52 -3.35 3.53
N ALA A 106 10.53 -2.21 2.85
CA ALA A 106 11.75 -1.44 2.67
C ALA A 106 12.33 -0.96 4.01
N ALA A 107 11.48 -0.54 4.96
CA ALA A 107 11.91 -0.10 6.29
C ALA A 107 12.36 -1.25 7.22
N VAL A 108 11.86 -2.47 7.00
CA VAL A 108 12.22 -3.67 7.79
C VAL A 108 13.26 -4.52 7.04
N ASN A 109 13.95 -3.93 6.06
CA ASN A 109 15.02 -4.60 5.32
C ASN A 109 16.16 -4.98 6.29
N PRO A 110 16.68 -6.23 6.24
CA PRO A 110 17.81 -6.67 7.05
C PRO A 110 19.01 -5.71 7.15
N ALA A 111 19.35 -5.01 6.07
CA ALA A 111 20.45 -4.04 6.09
C ALA A 111 20.17 -2.85 7.03
N GLU A 112 18.98 -2.25 6.91
CA GLU A 112 18.52 -1.15 7.77
C GLU A 112 18.40 -1.61 9.23
N LEU A 113 17.90 -2.83 9.46
CA LEU A 113 17.79 -3.40 10.80
C LEU A 113 19.15 -3.66 11.45
N ALA A 114 20.13 -4.16 10.68
CA ALA A 114 21.48 -4.39 11.18
C ALA A 114 22.19 -3.07 11.54
N GLU A 115 22.06 -2.04 10.70
CA GLU A 115 22.59 -0.70 11.01
C GLU A 115 21.95 -0.09 12.25
N LEU A 116 20.63 -0.23 12.40
CA LEU A 116 19.91 0.21 13.59
C LEU A 116 20.40 -0.52 14.85
N MET A 117 20.64 -1.83 14.77
CA MET A 117 21.17 -2.61 15.90
C MET A 117 22.58 -2.17 16.29
N LEU A 118 23.47 -1.92 15.32
CA LEU A 118 24.81 -1.37 15.60
C LEU A 118 24.73 0.01 16.26
N ALA A 119 23.83 0.88 15.79
CA ALA A 119 23.62 2.19 16.40
C ALA A 119 23.06 2.08 17.82
N LYS A 120 22.17 1.10 18.07
CA LYS A 120 21.63 0.81 19.40
C LYS A 120 22.75 0.32 20.33
N ASP A 121 23.57 -0.63 19.90
CA ASP A 121 24.69 -1.16 20.67
C ASP A 121 25.71 -0.07 21.02
N ALA A 122 26.04 0.80 20.06
CA ALA A 122 26.93 1.94 20.31
C ALA A 122 26.34 2.91 21.35
N ARG A 123 25.03 3.15 21.31
CA ARG A 123 24.34 3.97 22.31
C ARG A 123 24.32 3.30 23.68
N GLN A 124 24.05 2.00 23.73
CA GLN A 124 24.07 1.24 24.97
C GLN A 124 25.47 1.26 25.62
N GLN A 125 26.53 1.11 24.83
CA GLN A 125 27.90 1.25 25.33
C GLN A 125 28.21 2.66 25.87
N ALA A 126 27.68 3.70 25.23
CA ALA A 126 27.83 5.07 25.70
C ALA A 126 27.05 5.31 27.00
N ASP A 127 25.83 4.80 27.11
CA ASP A 127 25.00 4.87 28.32
C ASP A 127 25.66 4.11 29.47
N GLU A 128 26.19 2.90 29.24
CA GLU A 128 26.96 2.16 30.25
C GLU A 128 28.23 2.91 30.69
N ALA A 129 28.92 3.59 29.76
CA ALA A 129 30.09 4.38 30.10
C ALA A 129 29.71 5.59 30.98
N PHE A 130 28.56 6.20 30.70
CA PHE A 130 27.98 7.26 31.51
C PHE A 130 27.60 6.75 32.91
N ASP A 131 26.91 5.62 33.00
CA ASP A 131 26.53 4.99 34.27
C ASP A 131 27.76 4.68 35.13
N ARG A 132 28.82 4.12 34.52
CA ARG A 132 30.12 3.89 35.20
C ARG A 132 30.73 5.18 35.73
N ALA A 133 30.63 6.29 34.99
CA ALA A 133 31.15 7.59 35.44
C ALA A 133 30.33 8.16 36.60
N GLU A 134 29.00 8.01 36.56
CA GLU A 134 28.11 8.43 37.63
C GLU A 134 28.32 7.62 38.92
N GLU A 135 28.46 6.29 38.81
CA GLU A 135 28.82 5.43 39.94
C GLU A 135 30.14 5.85 40.60
N GLN A 136 31.15 6.23 39.80
CA GLN A 136 32.40 6.76 40.32
C GLN A 136 32.20 8.10 41.05
N GLN A 137 31.32 8.97 40.54
CA GLN A 137 31.00 10.22 41.20
C GLN A 137 30.28 10.00 42.53
N ILE A 138 29.32 9.08 42.60
CA ILE A 138 28.66 8.71 43.85
C ILE A 138 29.69 8.16 44.85
N LYS A 139 30.63 7.31 44.43
CA LYS A 139 31.72 6.83 45.29
C LYS A 139 32.57 7.97 45.86
N ARG A 140 32.87 9.01 45.05
CA ARG A 140 33.61 10.20 45.51
C ARG A 140 32.80 11.01 46.53
N LEU A 141 31.51 11.24 46.28
CA LEU A 141 30.62 11.95 47.20
C LEU A 141 30.46 11.18 48.52
N ARG A 142 30.34 9.85 48.48
CA ARG A 142 30.33 8.99 49.68
C ARG A 142 31.60 9.16 50.50
N TYR A 143 32.75 9.16 49.84
CA TYR A 143 34.02 9.40 50.52
C TYR A 143 34.11 10.80 51.14
N GLN A 144 33.64 11.83 50.43
CA GLN A 144 33.62 13.21 50.95
C GLN A 144 32.69 13.36 52.17
N ALA A 145 31.50 12.75 52.13
CA ALA A 145 30.58 12.74 53.27
C ALA A 145 31.22 12.05 54.49
N LEU A 146 31.86 10.89 54.31
CA LEU A 146 32.61 10.19 55.37
C LEU A 146 33.80 10.99 55.90
N LEU A 147 34.49 11.75 55.04
CA LEU A 147 35.59 12.60 55.46
C LEU A 147 35.09 13.78 56.29
N ALA A 148 34.00 14.43 55.87
CA ALA A 148 33.38 15.53 56.60
C ALA A 148 32.84 15.08 57.97
N GLU A 149 32.22 13.89 58.05
CA GLU A 149 31.80 13.26 59.30
C GLU A 149 32.98 13.11 60.27
N ARG A 150 34.09 12.48 59.83
CA ARG A 150 35.29 12.31 60.67
C ARG A 150 35.92 13.63 61.11
N GLN A 151 35.82 14.69 60.30
CA GLN A 151 36.32 16.01 60.67
C GLN A 151 35.44 16.64 61.75
N TYR A 152 34.12 16.51 61.62
CA TYR A 152 33.17 16.95 62.63
C TYR A 152 33.36 16.20 63.96
N ASP A 153 33.47 14.87 63.93
CA ASP A 153 33.63 14.04 65.14
C ASP A 153 34.93 14.32 65.93
N ARG A 154 35.95 14.89 65.27
CA ARG A 154 37.25 15.20 65.88
C ARG A 154 37.35 16.61 66.46
N VAL A 155 36.37 17.48 66.23
CA VAL A 155 36.42 18.87 66.70
C VAL A 155 36.20 18.93 68.20
N ASP A 156 36.92 19.82 68.88
CA ASP A 156 36.66 20.12 70.28
C ASP A 156 35.31 20.86 70.42
N PRO A 157 34.37 20.39 71.25
CA PRO A 157 33.07 21.04 71.48
C PRO A 157 33.16 22.51 71.93
N ASP A 158 34.26 22.92 72.57
CA ASP A 158 34.45 24.30 73.01
C ASP A 158 34.66 25.26 71.82
N ASN A 159 35.11 24.76 70.67
CA ASN A 159 35.27 25.51 69.43
C ASN A 159 33.96 25.61 68.63
N ARG A 160 32.91 26.17 69.24
CA ARG A 160 31.53 26.19 68.72
C ARG A 160 31.38 26.67 67.28
N LEU A 161 32.12 27.72 66.87
CA LEU A 161 32.05 28.24 65.51
C LEU A 161 32.63 27.28 64.46
N ILE A 162 33.68 26.55 64.82
CA ILE A 162 34.32 25.54 63.95
C ILE A 162 33.42 24.31 63.85
N ALA A 163 32.84 23.87 64.98
CA ALA A 163 31.90 22.76 65.01
C ALA A 163 30.67 23.02 64.12
N ALA A 164 30.04 24.20 64.24
CA ALA A 164 28.90 24.59 63.42
C ALA A 164 29.23 24.68 61.91
N GLU A 165 30.45 25.09 61.55
CA GLU A 165 30.89 25.12 60.16
C GLU A 165 31.14 23.71 59.59
N LEU A 166 31.74 22.82 60.38
CA LEU A 166 31.96 21.42 60.00
C LEU A 166 30.64 20.66 59.87
N GLU A 167 29.68 20.91 60.76
CA GLU A 167 28.31 20.37 60.68
C GLU A 167 27.64 20.80 59.37
N ARG A 168 27.66 22.11 59.04
CA ARG A 168 27.10 22.61 57.77
C ARG A 168 27.73 21.97 56.54
N ARG A 169 29.05 21.73 56.56
CA ARG A 169 29.77 21.06 55.47
C ARG A 169 29.39 19.58 55.36
N TRP A 170 29.25 18.89 56.49
CA TRP A 170 28.82 17.50 56.52
C TRP A 170 27.39 17.35 56.01
N GLU A 171 26.45 18.19 56.49
CA GLU A 171 25.08 18.22 55.96
C GLU A 171 25.03 18.52 54.46
N GLY A 172 25.88 19.45 53.98
CA GLY A 172 26.03 19.75 52.56
C GLY A 172 26.45 18.53 51.76
N ALA A 173 27.52 17.85 52.19
CA ALA A 173 28.02 16.64 51.55
C ALA A 173 27.00 15.48 51.57
N LEU A 174 26.25 15.32 52.67
CA LEU A 174 25.16 14.33 52.76
C LEU A 174 24.01 14.66 51.81
N ARG A 175 23.62 15.93 51.68
CA ARG A 175 22.59 16.37 50.74
C ARG A 175 23.01 16.14 49.28
N GLU A 176 24.24 16.46 48.93
CA GLU A 176 24.79 16.22 47.58
C GLU A 176 24.85 14.73 47.25
N LEU A 177 25.31 13.90 48.20
CA LEU A 177 25.30 12.44 48.05
C LEU A 177 23.88 11.92 47.81
N ARG A 178 22.93 12.30 48.67
CA ARG A 178 21.52 11.88 48.57
C ARG A 178 20.93 12.25 47.21
N GLN A 179 21.16 13.47 46.75
CA GLN A 179 20.67 13.94 45.45
C GLN A 179 21.25 13.13 44.28
N ALA A 180 22.54 12.79 44.34
CA ALA A 180 23.20 11.98 43.32
C ALA A 180 22.66 10.53 43.31
N GLU A 181 22.47 9.92 44.48
CA GLU A 181 21.90 8.57 44.61
C GLU A 181 20.46 8.53 44.09
N ASP A 182 19.60 9.46 44.53
CA ASP A 182 18.21 9.54 44.08
C ASP A 182 18.11 9.83 42.56
N ALA A 183 19.05 10.60 41.99
CA ALA A 183 19.10 10.85 40.54
C ALA A 183 19.48 9.59 39.76
N PHE A 184 20.51 8.87 40.21
CA PHE A 184 20.98 7.62 39.60
C PHE A 184 19.90 6.53 39.67
N GLU A 185 19.26 6.34 40.83
CA GLU A 185 18.17 5.36 40.99
C GLU A 185 16.99 5.66 40.08
N ARG A 186 16.58 6.93 39.98
CA ARG A 186 15.51 7.35 39.05
C ARG A 186 15.86 7.05 37.60
N ARG A 187 17.10 7.34 37.18
CA ARG A 187 17.56 7.08 35.81
C ARG A 187 17.58 5.59 35.49
N ARG A 188 18.17 4.79 36.39
CA ARG A 188 18.25 3.34 36.23
C ARG A 188 16.88 2.69 36.20
N ALA A 189 15.94 3.18 37.01
CA ALA A 189 14.54 2.74 36.98
C ALA A 189 13.84 3.07 35.65
N MET A 190 14.22 4.15 34.96
CA MET A 190 13.72 4.48 33.61
C MET A 190 14.38 3.62 32.53
N GLN A 191 15.67 3.31 32.63
CA GLN A 191 16.39 2.45 31.67
C GLN A 191 15.94 0.99 31.76
N ASN A 192 15.83 0.43 32.97
CA ASN A 192 15.45 -0.98 33.20
C ASN A 192 14.02 -1.33 32.75
N GLN A 193 13.18 -0.34 32.42
CA GLN A 193 11.86 -0.57 31.82
C GLN A 193 11.91 -0.83 30.31
N SER A 194 13.10 -0.73 29.70
CA SER A 194 13.31 -1.08 28.29
C SER A 194 13.62 -2.57 28.21
N ASP A 195 12.66 -3.38 27.72
CA ASP A 195 12.89 -4.78 27.38
C ASP A 195 13.93 -4.86 26.25
N ASP A 196 15.20 -5.01 26.62
CA ASP A 196 16.27 -5.17 25.65
C ASP A 196 16.30 -6.59 25.08
N LEU A 197 16.22 -6.68 23.76
CA LEU A 197 16.37 -7.94 23.03
C LEU A 197 17.78 -8.48 23.21
N THR A 198 17.88 -9.77 23.55
CA THR A 198 19.16 -10.49 23.58
C THR A 198 19.79 -10.54 22.17
N PRO A 199 21.12 -10.70 22.05
CA PRO A 199 21.77 -10.82 20.73
C PRO A 199 21.21 -11.95 19.86
N ALA A 200 20.73 -13.04 20.49
CA ALA A 200 20.07 -14.13 19.78
C ALA A 200 18.72 -13.69 19.20
N GLU A 201 17.87 -13.03 20.01
CA GLU A 201 16.57 -12.50 19.56
C GLU A 201 16.74 -11.40 18.51
N GLN A 202 17.80 -10.60 18.60
CA GLN A 202 18.17 -9.60 17.60
C GLN A 202 18.46 -10.25 16.24
N ASN A 203 19.29 -11.29 16.22
CA ASN A 203 19.59 -12.04 14.99
C ASN A 203 18.35 -12.72 14.41
N ASP A 204 17.52 -13.33 15.26
CA ASP A 204 16.25 -13.94 14.85
C ASP A 204 15.31 -12.89 14.25
N PHE A 205 15.27 -11.68 14.81
CA PHE A 205 14.48 -10.57 14.30
C PHE A 205 14.96 -10.09 12.91
N ILE A 206 16.27 -9.93 12.72
CA ILE A 206 16.84 -9.59 11.40
C ILE A 206 16.50 -10.69 10.38
N ALA A 207 16.70 -11.96 10.75
CA ALA A 207 16.41 -13.09 9.88
C ALA A 207 14.92 -13.14 9.49
N ALA A 208 14.02 -12.93 10.46
CA ALA A 208 12.59 -12.85 10.22
C ALA A 208 12.20 -11.70 9.29
N GLY A 209 12.89 -10.55 9.36
CA GLY A 209 12.69 -9.42 8.46
C GLY A 209 12.87 -9.80 6.99
N SER A 210 13.87 -10.62 6.67
CA SER A 210 14.15 -11.10 5.30
C SER A 210 13.04 -12.01 4.74
N GLN A 211 12.40 -12.80 5.61
CA GLN A 211 11.36 -13.77 5.25
C GLN A 211 9.95 -13.14 5.23
N LEU A 212 9.83 -11.90 5.69
CA LEU A 212 8.55 -11.25 5.90
C LEU A 212 7.72 -11.04 4.62
N PRO A 213 8.30 -10.68 3.46
CA PRO A 213 7.53 -10.55 2.22
C PRO A 213 6.93 -11.89 1.77
N GLU A 214 7.66 -12.99 1.90
CA GLU A 214 7.17 -14.33 1.58
C GLU A 214 6.08 -14.77 2.55
N PHE A 215 6.32 -14.56 3.85
CA PHE A 215 5.33 -14.84 4.89
C PHE A 215 4.02 -14.11 4.58
N TRP A 216 4.08 -12.82 4.28
CA TRP A 216 2.91 -11.98 4.02
C TRP A 216 1.99 -12.48 2.88
N GLN A 217 2.55 -13.19 1.89
CA GLN A 217 1.78 -13.73 0.77
C GLN A 217 1.04 -15.03 1.11
N ARG A 218 1.40 -15.71 2.20
CA ARG A 218 0.74 -16.95 2.61
C ARG A 218 -0.72 -16.68 3.01
N SER A 219 -1.58 -17.63 2.67
CA SER A 219 -3.03 -17.56 2.90
C SER A 219 -3.46 -17.96 4.32
N ASP A 220 -2.55 -18.53 5.11
CA ASP A 220 -2.75 -18.95 6.49
C ASP A 220 -2.65 -17.79 7.51
N ILE A 221 -2.16 -16.62 7.10
CA ILE A 221 -2.05 -15.46 7.97
C ILE A 221 -3.35 -14.66 7.97
N GLU A 222 -3.97 -14.60 9.14
CA GLU A 222 -5.12 -13.75 9.42
C GLU A 222 -4.81 -12.27 9.17
N TRP A 223 -5.80 -11.56 8.62
CA TRP A 223 -5.70 -10.11 8.37
C TRP A 223 -5.49 -9.32 9.67
N GLY A 224 -6.03 -9.77 10.80
CA GLY A 224 -5.75 -9.19 12.11
C GLY A 224 -4.25 -9.13 12.43
N ARG A 225 -3.51 -10.22 12.16
CA ARG A 225 -2.05 -10.28 12.39
C ARG A 225 -1.28 -9.34 11.47
N LYS A 226 -1.64 -9.30 10.18
CA LYS A 226 -1.07 -8.36 9.20
C LYS A 226 -1.21 -6.90 9.66
N LYS A 227 -2.38 -6.54 10.17
CA LYS A 227 -2.66 -5.21 10.73
C LYS A 227 -1.84 -4.92 11.97
N THR A 228 -1.76 -5.87 12.90
CA THR A 228 -0.94 -5.72 14.12
C THR A 228 0.51 -5.45 13.76
N LEU A 229 1.05 -6.17 12.78
CA LEU A 229 2.41 -5.98 12.33
C LEU A 229 2.63 -4.59 11.73
N LEU A 230 1.77 -4.12 10.82
CA LEU A 230 1.90 -2.76 10.29
C LEU A 230 1.83 -1.69 11.38
N ARG A 231 0.96 -1.89 12.38
CA ARG A 231 0.75 -0.95 13.50
C ARG A 231 1.89 -0.93 14.52
N SER A 232 2.78 -1.92 14.51
CA SER A 232 3.95 -1.93 15.40
C SER A 232 4.94 -0.84 14.98
N LEU A 233 5.12 -0.63 13.67
CA LEU A 233 6.07 0.34 13.13
C LEU A 233 5.40 1.64 12.65
N ILE A 234 4.17 1.55 12.13
CA ILE A 234 3.44 2.70 11.59
C ILE A 234 2.57 3.33 12.69
N ASP A 235 2.70 4.64 12.86
CA ASP A 235 1.82 5.42 13.73
C ASP A 235 0.49 5.74 13.03
N LYS A 236 0.57 6.43 11.89
CA LYS A 236 -0.59 6.80 11.08
C LYS A 236 -0.24 6.95 9.61
N VAL A 237 -1.22 6.77 8.74
CA VAL A 237 -1.12 6.98 7.30
C VAL A 237 -2.09 8.09 6.89
N ILE A 238 -1.58 9.16 6.30
CA ILE A 238 -2.38 10.30 5.86
C ILE A 238 -2.57 10.22 4.35
N LEU A 239 -3.83 10.23 3.90
CA LEU A 239 -4.21 10.10 2.51
C LEU A 239 -4.86 11.37 1.98
N GLN A 240 -4.40 11.84 0.84
CA GLN A 240 -4.98 12.99 0.16
C GLN A 240 -5.05 12.77 -1.34
N ARG A 241 -6.27 12.83 -1.88
CA ARG A 241 -6.49 12.90 -3.32
C ARG A 241 -6.27 14.34 -3.78
N VAL A 242 -5.14 14.58 -4.45
CA VAL A 242 -4.79 15.88 -5.01
C VAL A 242 -5.54 16.10 -6.33
N VAL A 243 -5.53 15.09 -7.20
CA VAL A 243 -6.23 15.08 -8.49
C VAL A 243 -6.95 13.74 -8.71
N ARG A 244 -7.73 13.60 -9.79
CA ARG A 244 -8.56 12.40 -10.02
C ARG A 244 -7.76 11.11 -10.16
N ASP A 245 -6.52 11.20 -10.65
CA ASP A 245 -5.66 10.06 -10.94
C ASP A 245 -4.41 9.99 -10.06
N ARG A 246 -4.29 10.81 -9.02
CA ARG A 246 -3.15 10.81 -8.07
C ARG A 246 -3.62 10.95 -6.61
N ILE A 247 -3.05 10.12 -5.75
CA ILE A 247 -3.27 10.12 -4.30
C ILE A 247 -1.90 10.17 -3.64
N THR A 248 -1.69 11.19 -2.81
CA THR A 248 -0.50 11.27 -1.95
C THR A 248 -0.75 10.49 -0.67
N ILE A 249 0.29 9.77 -0.25
CA ILE A 249 0.33 8.93 0.94
C ILE A 249 1.50 9.42 1.78
N ARG A 250 1.22 9.85 3.01
CA ARG A 250 2.27 10.17 4.00
C ARG A 250 2.21 9.13 5.11
N ILE A 251 3.27 8.36 5.24
CA ILE A 251 3.43 7.34 6.28
C ILE A 251 4.20 7.99 7.41
N VAL A 252 3.57 8.07 8.59
CA VAL A 252 4.23 8.55 9.81
C VAL A 252 4.63 7.33 10.62
N TRP A 253 5.92 7.16 10.84
CA TRP A 253 6.49 6.06 11.59
C TRP A 253 6.45 6.35 13.09
N ARG A 254 6.47 5.31 13.93
CA ARG A 254 6.53 5.49 15.39
C ARG A 254 7.81 6.21 15.87
N GLY A 255 8.88 6.17 15.09
CA GLY A 255 10.11 6.94 15.33
C GLY A 255 10.01 8.42 14.98
N GLY A 256 8.87 8.90 14.46
CA GLY A 256 8.64 10.29 14.07
C GLY A 256 9.05 10.64 12.64
N ASP A 257 9.77 9.75 11.96
CA ASP A 257 10.12 9.92 10.54
C ASP A 257 8.87 9.87 9.65
N VAL A 258 8.96 10.48 8.46
CA VAL A 258 7.86 10.59 7.50
C VAL A 258 8.31 10.19 6.11
N THR A 259 7.68 9.15 5.57
CA THR A 259 7.88 8.75 4.16
C THR A 259 6.70 9.21 3.32
N GLU A 260 6.99 9.94 2.24
CA GLU A 260 5.99 10.31 1.24
C GLU A 260 6.03 9.38 0.03
N ARG A 261 4.84 9.01 -0.44
CA ARG A 261 4.61 8.19 -1.62
C ARG A 261 3.43 8.72 -2.40
N GLU A 262 3.38 8.36 -3.68
CA GLU A 262 2.26 8.68 -4.53
C GLU A 262 1.77 7.41 -5.22
N VAL A 263 0.44 7.26 -5.25
CA VAL A 263 -0.22 6.19 -5.96
C VAL A 263 -1.14 6.79 -7.01
N GLU A 264 -1.07 6.23 -8.20
CA GLU A 264 -1.87 6.70 -9.32
C GLU A 264 -3.06 5.75 -9.59
N PRO A 265 -4.22 5.93 -8.93
CA PRO A 265 -5.35 5.01 -9.04
C PRO A 265 -5.94 4.91 -10.45
N ARG A 266 -6.64 3.81 -10.72
CA ARG A 266 -7.45 3.65 -11.93
C ARG A 266 -8.54 4.70 -11.98
N VAL A 267 -8.74 5.29 -13.16
CA VAL A 267 -9.81 6.25 -13.44
C VAL A 267 -10.76 5.73 -14.52
N HIS A 268 -11.92 6.38 -14.65
CA HIS A 268 -13.00 5.91 -15.51
C HIS A 268 -12.79 6.27 -17.00
N ALA A 269 -12.03 7.33 -17.30
CA ALA A 269 -11.87 7.85 -18.65
C ALA A 269 -10.50 8.54 -18.85
N LEU A 270 -10.09 8.70 -20.11
CA LEU A 270 -8.83 9.37 -20.49
C LEU A 270 -8.81 10.83 -20.03
N SER A 271 -9.94 11.54 -20.13
CA SER A 271 -10.10 12.92 -19.68
C SER A 271 -10.00 13.09 -18.16
N ALA A 272 -10.02 12.00 -17.40
CA ALA A 272 -9.81 12.02 -15.95
C ALA A 272 -8.33 11.84 -15.55
N LEU A 273 -7.44 11.57 -16.50
CA LEU A 273 -5.99 11.57 -16.27
C LEU A 273 -5.45 13.00 -16.34
N SER A 274 -4.51 13.33 -15.45
CA SER A 274 -3.89 14.65 -15.40
C SER A 274 -3.15 14.99 -16.70
N ARG A 275 -2.44 14.01 -17.27
CA ARG A 275 -1.74 14.10 -18.58
C ARG A 275 -2.58 13.58 -19.75
N GLY A 276 -3.90 13.42 -19.57
CA GLY A 276 -4.78 12.82 -20.58
C GLY A 276 -4.87 13.64 -21.88
N ALA A 277 -4.98 14.97 -21.75
CA ALA A 277 -5.04 15.88 -22.90
C ALA A 277 -3.69 15.97 -23.63
N GLU A 278 -2.59 16.03 -22.89
CA GLU A 278 -1.23 16.01 -23.44
C GLU A 278 -0.98 14.71 -24.25
N MET A 279 -1.36 13.56 -23.68
CA MET A 279 -1.28 12.26 -24.36
C MET A 279 -2.09 12.25 -25.65
N GLU A 280 -3.29 12.84 -25.64
CA GLU A 280 -4.17 12.90 -26.80
C GLU A 280 -3.58 13.76 -27.93
N VAL A 281 -3.00 14.92 -27.62
CA VAL A 281 -2.28 15.75 -28.59
C VAL A 281 -1.09 14.99 -29.17
N ARG A 282 -0.24 14.43 -28.31
CA ARG A 282 0.97 13.71 -28.71
C ARG A 282 0.67 12.49 -29.60
N LEU A 283 -0.37 11.75 -29.25
CA LEU A 283 -0.88 10.63 -30.03
C LEU A 283 -1.32 11.07 -31.42
N LEU A 284 -2.03 12.20 -31.53
CA LEU A 284 -2.46 12.73 -32.82
C LEU A 284 -1.27 13.20 -33.65
N GLU A 285 -0.25 13.84 -33.07
CA GLU A 285 0.98 14.20 -33.79
C GLU A 285 1.65 12.98 -34.42
N LEU A 286 1.87 11.92 -33.63
CA LEU A 286 2.49 10.67 -34.11
C LEU A 286 1.61 9.98 -35.17
N ALA A 287 0.29 10.06 -35.04
CA ALA A 287 -0.65 9.53 -36.02
C ALA A 287 -0.59 10.31 -37.35
N HIS A 288 -0.47 11.63 -37.32
CA HIS A 288 -0.32 12.46 -38.53
C HIS A 288 1.05 12.26 -39.21
N GLN A 289 2.08 11.88 -38.45
CA GLN A 289 3.38 11.47 -38.99
C GLN A 289 3.36 10.08 -39.66
N GLY A 290 2.23 9.37 -39.61
CA GLY A 290 2.05 8.10 -40.29
C GLY A 290 2.55 6.87 -39.52
N LEU A 291 2.95 7.02 -38.26
CA LEU A 291 3.38 5.88 -37.43
C LEU A 291 2.25 4.85 -37.26
N ASP A 292 2.63 3.60 -36.98
CA ASP A 292 1.67 2.53 -36.70
C ASP A 292 1.13 2.60 -35.28
N ASP A 293 -0.10 2.14 -35.06
CA ASP A 293 -0.75 2.20 -33.74
C ASP A 293 0.05 1.44 -32.68
N THR A 294 0.77 0.39 -33.08
CA THR A 294 1.66 -0.36 -32.19
C THR A 294 2.88 0.48 -31.79
N ALA A 295 3.51 1.15 -32.76
CA ALA A 295 4.63 2.06 -32.52
C ALA A 295 4.21 3.27 -31.68
N ILE A 296 3.06 3.89 -31.99
CA ILE A 296 2.51 5.01 -31.22
C ILE A 296 2.25 4.59 -29.77
N ALA A 297 1.64 3.42 -29.56
CA ALA A 297 1.39 2.90 -28.21
C ALA A 297 2.68 2.65 -27.42
N ALA A 298 3.72 2.12 -28.09
CA ALA A 298 5.04 1.92 -27.49
C ALA A 298 5.69 3.25 -27.12
N THR A 299 5.77 4.19 -28.07
CA THR A 299 6.35 5.53 -27.84
C THR A 299 5.65 6.28 -26.72
N LEU A 300 4.31 6.29 -26.69
CA LEU A 300 3.57 6.94 -25.60
C LEU A 300 3.83 6.27 -24.24
N THR A 301 4.00 4.95 -24.22
CA THR A 301 4.33 4.22 -22.99
C THR A 301 5.76 4.54 -22.52
N GLU A 302 6.71 4.65 -23.45
CA GLU A 302 8.10 5.07 -23.17
C GLU A 302 8.18 6.53 -22.70
N GLU A 303 7.36 7.41 -23.25
CA GLU A 303 7.19 8.81 -22.81
C GLU A 303 6.48 8.95 -21.44
N GLY A 304 6.14 7.83 -20.80
CA GLY A 304 5.55 7.77 -19.46
C GLY A 304 4.05 8.05 -19.43
N PHE A 305 3.37 8.02 -20.58
CA PHE A 305 1.90 8.08 -20.61
C PHE A 305 1.29 6.72 -20.28
N ARG A 306 0.04 6.76 -19.82
CA ARG A 306 -0.70 5.57 -19.41
C ARG A 306 -2.16 5.66 -19.78
N SER A 307 -2.84 4.52 -19.76
CA SER A 307 -4.28 4.46 -19.94
C SER A 307 -5.02 4.53 -18.60
N PRO A 308 -6.33 4.86 -18.59
CA PRO A 308 -7.13 4.97 -17.36
C PRO A 308 -7.10 3.75 -16.42
N ARG A 309 -6.85 2.56 -16.97
CA ARG A 309 -6.91 1.28 -16.24
C ARG A 309 -5.58 0.50 -16.22
N ARG A 310 -4.57 0.92 -16.98
CA ARG A 310 -3.28 0.21 -17.12
C ARG A 310 -2.14 1.21 -17.02
N SER A 311 -1.01 0.77 -16.49
CA SER A 311 0.23 1.54 -16.39
C SER A 311 0.88 1.89 -17.74
N TYR A 312 0.37 1.35 -18.84
CA TYR A 312 0.83 1.61 -20.19
C TYR A 312 -0.32 2.01 -21.12
N VAL A 313 0.00 2.48 -22.31
CA VAL A 313 -0.96 2.82 -23.37
C VAL A 313 -1.18 1.60 -24.26
N PRO A 314 -2.38 0.97 -24.24
CA PRO A 314 -2.65 -0.13 -25.17
C PRO A 314 -2.99 0.42 -26.57
N VAL A 315 -2.66 -0.36 -27.60
CA VAL A 315 -2.97 -0.08 -29.02
C VAL A 315 -4.44 0.31 -29.23
N ARG A 316 -5.37 -0.34 -28.51
CA ARG A 316 -6.80 -0.03 -28.58
C ARG A 316 -7.13 1.41 -28.14
N THR A 317 -6.41 1.96 -27.16
CA THR A 317 -6.58 3.36 -26.75
C THR A 317 -6.19 4.29 -27.89
N VAL A 318 -5.07 4.00 -28.56
CA VAL A 318 -4.62 4.75 -29.74
C VAL A 318 -5.67 4.75 -30.84
N GLN A 319 -6.19 3.56 -31.17
CA GLN A 319 -7.25 3.39 -32.18
C GLN A 319 -8.51 4.19 -31.84
N VAL A 320 -8.98 4.11 -30.59
CA VAL A 320 -10.21 4.81 -30.16
C VAL A 320 -10.03 6.32 -30.24
N VAL A 321 -8.88 6.86 -29.81
CA VAL A 321 -8.60 8.30 -29.87
C VAL A 321 -8.49 8.76 -31.32
N ARG A 322 -7.71 8.07 -32.16
CA ARG A 322 -7.62 8.37 -33.60
C ARG A 322 -8.98 8.37 -34.29
N GLN A 323 -9.79 7.33 -34.06
CA GLN A 323 -11.13 7.22 -34.66
C GLN A 323 -12.05 8.36 -34.21
N ARG A 324 -11.99 8.74 -32.93
CA ARG A 324 -12.76 9.87 -32.38
C ARG A 324 -12.39 11.18 -33.08
N HIS A 325 -11.11 11.39 -33.37
CA HIS A 325 -10.59 12.58 -34.07
C HIS A 325 -10.54 12.45 -35.60
N ARG A 326 -11.11 11.39 -36.16
CA ARG A 326 -11.17 11.12 -37.61
C ARG A 326 -9.79 11.08 -38.30
N VAL A 327 -8.72 10.78 -37.55
CA VAL A 327 -7.38 10.51 -38.10
C VAL A 327 -7.35 9.07 -38.59
N LEU A 328 -7.95 8.86 -39.76
CA LEU A 328 -7.99 7.58 -40.43
C LEU A 328 -6.63 7.32 -41.08
N ARG A 329 -6.13 6.09 -40.92
CA ARG A 329 -5.00 5.65 -41.73
C ARG A 329 -5.50 5.62 -43.17
N GLN A 330 -4.63 5.98 -44.12
CA GLN A 330 -4.86 5.60 -45.50
C GLN A 330 -5.12 4.11 -45.48
N SER A 331 -6.37 3.75 -45.72
CA SER A 331 -6.81 2.39 -45.58
C SER A 331 -5.93 1.60 -46.54
N THR A 332 -5.14 0.65 -46.04
CA THR A 332 -4.80 -0.49 -46.90
C THR A 332 -6.15 -0.94 -47.43
N PRO A 333 -6.37 -0.93 -48.76
CA PRO A 333 -7.70 -1.11 -49.32
C PRO A 333 -8.32 -2.31 -48.64
N THR A 334 -9.49 -2.10 -48.05
CA THR A 334 -10.22 -3.08 -47.26
C THR A 334 -10.45 -4.32 -48.11
N ARG A 335 -9.49 -5.25 -48.10
CA ARG A 335 -9.59 -6.71 -48.25
C ARG A 335 -10.73 -7.27 -49.13
N SER A 336 -11.13 -6.58 -50.19
CA SER A 336 -12.02 -7.03 -51.25
C SER A 336 -11.21 -7.04 -52.55
N HIS A 337 -10.17 -7.86 -52.56
CA HIS A 337 -9.72 -8.39 -53.83
C HIS A 337 -10.71 -9.50 -54.14
N HIS A 338 -11.69 -9.19 -54.98
CA HIS A 338 -12.39 -10.20 -55.76
C HIS A 338 -11.32 -11.12 -56.33
N LEU A 339 -11.35 -12.39 -55.95
CA LEU A 339 -10.43 -13.38 -56.48
C LEU A 339 -11.07 -13.90 -57.77
N PRO A 340 -10.44 -13.77 -58.95
CA PRO A 340 -11.00 -14.32 -60.18
C PRO A 340 -11.33 -15.80 -60.00
N GLY A 341 -12.58 -16.19 -60.27
CA GLY A 341 -13.07 -17.57 -60.08
C GLY A 341 -13.59 -17.90 -58.67
N TRP A 342 -13.52 -16.98 -57.70
CA TRP A 342 -13.96 -17.23 -56.32
C TRP A 342 -14.75 -16.06 -55.71
N LEU A 343 -15.93 -16.35 -55.18
CA LEU A 343 -16.80 -15.42 -54.46
C LEU A 343 -16.56 -15.50 -52.95
N THR A 344 -16.36 -14.35 -52.31
CA THR A 344 -16.43 -14.25 -50.85
C THR A 344 -17.87 -14.31 -50.35
N VAL A 345 -18.08 -14.60 -49.05
CA VAL A 345 -19.43 -14.56 -48.43
C VAL A 345 -20.16 -13.23 -48.68
N SER A 346 -19.43 -12.12 -48.79
CA SER A 346 -20.03 -10.81 -49.07
C SER A 346 -20.47 -10.67 -50.53
N GLU A 347 -19.67 -11.16 -51.48
CA GLU A 347 -20.00 -11.14 -52.91
C GLU A 347 -21.11 -12.14 -53.23
N LEU A 348 -21.04 -13.37 -52.70
CA LEU A 348 -22.10 -14.36 -52.85
C LEU A 348 -23.44 -13.87 -52.27
N ALA A 349 -23.41 -13.19 -51.13
CA ALA A 349 -24.60 -12.56 -50.55
C ALA A 349 -25.23 -11.53 -51.49
N ALA A 350 -24.40 -10.71 -52.14
CA ALA A 350 -24.87 -9.69 -53.07
C ALA A 350 -25.43 -10.32 -54.36
N VAL A 351 -24.75 -11.31 -54.94
CA VAL A 351 -25.15 -11.93 -56.21
C VAL A 351 -26.35 -12.87 -56.04
N ALA A 352 -26.48 -13.57 -54.92
CA ALA A 352 -27.59 -14.48 -54.64
C ALA A 352 -28.79 -13.80 -53.92
N ASP A 353 -28.74 -12.48 -53.72
CA ASP A 353 -29.76 -11.69 -53.01
C ASP A 353 -30.12 -12.28 -51.63
N VAL A 354 -29.10 -12.55 -50.81
CA VAL A 354 -29.27 -13.07 -49.43
C VAL A 354 -28.41 -12.28 -48.44
N SER A 355 -28.82 -12.25 -47.17
CA SER A 355 -28.01 -11.55 -46.17
C SER A 355 -26.73 -12.32 -45.82
N ARG A 356 -25.63 -11.59 -45.57
CA ARG A 356 -24.35 -12.16 -45.11
C ARG A 356 -24.52 -13.00 -43.83
N SER A 357 -25.41 -12.58 -42.94
CA SER A 357 -25.71 -13.29 -41.69
C SER A 357 -26.41 -14.63 -41.95
N TRP A 358 -27.27 -14.71 -42.97
CA TRP A 358 -27.96 -15.94 -43.35
C TRP A 358 -26.98 -17.00 -43.85
N ILE A 359 -26.06 -16.64 -44.76
CA ILE A 359 -25.02 -17.56 -45.24
C ILE A 359 -24.15 -18.05 -44.08
N ARG A 360 -23.67 -17.15 -43.22
CA ARG A 360 -22.86 -17.52 -42.04
C ARG A 360 -23.59 -18.43 -41.07
N HIS A 361 -24.89 -18.23 -40.89
CA HIS A 361 -25.71 -19.09 -40.03
C HIS A 361 -25.87 -20.49 -40.62
N ARG A 362 -26.07 -20.60 -41.94
CA ARG A 362 -26.17 -21.89 -42.64
C ARG A 362 -24.85 -22.67 -42.65
N ILE A 363 -23.71 -21.99 -42.74
CA ILE A 363 -22.39 -22.61 -42.55
C ILE A 363 -22.24 -23.11 -41.10
N ARG A 364 -22.56 -22.27 -40.11
CA ARG A 364 -22.40 -22.62 -38.68
C ARG A 364 -23.26 -23.80 -38.26
N ASN A 365 -24.48 -23.90 -38.79
CA ASN A 365 -25.40 -24.99 -38.48
C ASN A 365 -25.18 -26.23 -39.37
N GLY A 366 -24.12 -26.26 -40.18
CA GLY A 366 -23.78 -27.40 -41.02
C GLY A 366 -24.75 -27.66 -42.17
N VAL A 367 -25.53 -26.66 -42.59
CA VAL A 367 -26.41 -26.76 -43.78
C VAL A 367 -25.63 -26.50 -45.07
N ILE A 368 -24.57 -25.69 -44.98
CA ILE A 368 -23.58 -25.50 -46.04
C ILE A 368 -22.24 -26.02 -45.53
N SER A 369 -21.79 -27.15 -46.07
CA SER A 369 -20.49 -27.73 -45.79
C SER A 369 -19.45 -27.10 -46.72
N ILE A 370 -18.48 -26.38 -46.17
CA ILE A 370 -17.42 -25.72 -46.94
C ILE A 370 -16.16 -25.57 -46.10
N HIS A 371 -15.00 -25.85 -46.70
CA HIS A 371 -13.71 -25.69 -46.02
C HIS A 371 -13.18 -24.26 -46.17
N GLN A 372 -12.48 -23.80 -45.14
CA GLN A 372 -11.73 -22.55 -45.21
C GLN A 372 -10.51 -22.79 -46.10
N ASN A 373 -10.37 -22.01 -47.17
CA ASN A 373 -9.23 -22.10 -48.08
C ASN A 373 -7.93 -21.83 -47.30
N ALA A 374 -6.98 -22.77 -47.36
CA ALA A 374 -5.76 -22.75 -46.56
C ALA A 374 -4.82 -21.59 -46.93
N LEU A 375 -4.80 -21.20 -48.20
CA LEU A 375 -3.93 -20.14 -48.73
C LEU A 375 -4.41 -18.75 -48.31
N HIS A 376 -5.73 -18.52 -48.39
CA HIS A 376 -6.33 -17.20 -48.13
C HIS A 376 -6.94 -17.06 -46.73
N LYS A 377 -6.98 -18.15 -45.94
CA LYS A 377 -7.64 -18.24 -44.62
C LYS A 377 -9.06 -17.67 -44.64
N ARG A 378 -9.82 -17.95 -45.71
CA ARG A 378 -11.20 -17.45 -45.91
C ARG A 378 -12.09 -18.56 -46.47
N VAL A 379 -13.39 -18.46 -46.20
CA VAL A 379 -14.40 -19.27 -46.89
C VAL A 379 -14.66 -18.63 -48.26
N LEU A 380 -14.36 -19.38 -49.31
CA LEU A 380 -14.47 -18.95 -50.71
C LEU A 380 -15.37 -19.93 -51.46
N PHE A 381 -16.29 -19.41 -52.25
CA PHE A 381 -17.21 -20.18 -53.07
C PHE A 381 -16.78 -20.11 -54.54
N PRO A 382 -16.92 -21.17 -55.34
CA PRO A 382 -16.63 -21.07 -56.78
C PRO A 382 -17.54 -20.04 -57.44
N ASP A 383 -16.97 -19.12 -58.21
CA ASP A 383 -17.70 -18.12 -59.02
C ASP A 383 -18.30 -18.79 -60.27
N ALA A 384 -19.34 -19.58 -60.04
CA ALA A 384 -20.07 -20.32 -61.06
C ALA A 384 -21.58 -20.09 -60.90
N ALA A 385 -22.29 -20.01 -62.03
CA ALA A 385 -23.75 -19.88 -62.04
C ALA A 385 -24.44 -21.03 -61.24
N ALA A 386 -23.84 -22.22 -61.24
CA ALA A 386 -24.29 -23.36 -60.46
C ALA A 386 -24.24 -23.12 -58.94
N THR A 387 -23.22 -22.41 -58.44
CA THR A 387 -23.07 -22.07 -57.02
C THR A 387 -24.14 -21.07 -56.57
N ILE A 388 -24.43 -20.08 -57.41
CA ILE A 388 -25.46 -19.07 -57.14
C ILE A 388 -26.85 -19.72 -57.15
N ALA A 389 -27.14 -20.56 -58.16
CA ALA A 389 -28.37 -21.32 -58.25
C ALA A 389 -28.57 -22.26 -57.06
N ALA A 390 -27.52 -22.98 -56.62
CA ALA A 390 -27.60 -23.87 -55.47
C ALA A 390 -27.96 -23.12 -54.17
N ILE A 391 -27.42 -21.90 -53.98
CA ILE A 391 -27.73 -21.06 -52.81
C ILE A 391 -29.16 -20.50 -52.90
N GLN A 392 -29.65 -20.17 -54.09
CA GLN A 392 -31.03 -19.75 -54.31
C GLN A 392 -32.03 -20.90 -54.11
N GLU A 393 -31.70 -22.12 -54.54
CA GLU A 393 -32.47 -23.34 -54.28
C GLU A 393 -32.52 -23.70 -52.79
N LEU A 394 -31.43 -23.45 -52.05
CA LEU A 394 -31.41 -23.57 -50.59
C LEU A 394 -32.27 -22.51 -49.90
N LYS A 395 -32.37 -21.31 -50.49
CA LYS A 395 -33.25 -20.23 -49.99
C LYS A 395 -34.73 -20.55 -50.23
N SER A 396 -35.07 -21.11 -51.40
CA SER A 396 -36.44 -21.50 -51.76
C SER A 396 -36.90 -22.82 -51.14
N GLY A 397 -35.99 -23.57 -50.50
CA GLY A 397 -36.29 -24.82 -49.81
C GLY A 397 -36.32 -26.06 -50.70
N VAL A 398 -35.92 -25.93 -51.98
CA VAL A 398 -35.83 -27.02 -52.95
C VAL A 398 -34.70 -27.99 -52.59
N ARG A 399 -33.61 -27.48 -52.01
CA ARG A 399 -32.51 -28.28 -51.45
C ARG A 399 -32.38 -28.01 -49.96
N GLN A 400 -32.07 -29.06 -49.18
CA GLN A 400 -31.96 -28.96 -47.71
C GLN A 400 -30.52 -28.90 -47.21
N HIS A 401 -29.54 -29.30 -48.02
CA HIS A 401 -28.11 -29.30 -47.67
C HIS A 401 -27.27 -29.02 -48.91
N LEU A 402 -26.16 -28.30 -48.75
CA LEU A 402 -25.18 -28.03 -49.80
C LEU A 402 -23.79 -28.43 -49.32
N ASP A 403 -23.06 -29.17 -50.16
CA ASP A 403 -21.69 -29.57 -49.87
C ASP A 403 -20.74 -29.04 -50.96
N PHE A 404 -19.83 -28.15 -50.54
CA PHE A 404 -18.78 -27.54 -51.35
C PHE A 404 -17.39 -28.04 -50.94
N THR A 405 -17.29 -29.12 -50.15
CA THR A 405 -16.01 -29.67 -49.70
C THR A 405 -15.23 -30.38 -50.81
N GLN A 406 -15.92 -30.87 -51.86
CA GLN A 406 -15.31 -31.59 -52.98
C GLN A 406 -14.78 -30.70 -54.13
N SER A 407 -15.12 -29.41 -54.13
CA SER A 407 -14.73 -28.47 -55.20
C SER A 407 -13.33 -27.87 -55.03
N ALA A 408 -12.57 -28.30 -54.03
CA ALA A 408 -11.30 -27.68 -53.62
C ALA A 408 -10.05 -28.36 -54.22
N THR A 409 -10.22 -29.34 -55.11
CA THR A 409 -9.12 -29.99 -55.84
C THR A 409 -9.34 -29.84 -57.34
N GLU A 410 -9.05 -28.66 -57.86
CA GLU A 410 -8.50 -28.41 -59.20
C GLU A 410 -7.73 -27.08 -59.19
#